data_AF-A0A955P210-F1
#
_entry.id   AF-A0A955P210-F1
#
_cell.length_a   1.000
_cell.length_b   1.000
_cell.length_c   1.000
_cell.angle_alpha   90.00
_cell.angle_beta   90.00
_cell.angle_gamma   90.00
#
_symmetry.space_group_name_H-M   'P 1'
#
loop_
_entity.id
_entity.type
_entity.pdbx_description
1 polymer ?
#
loop_
_entity_poly.entity_id
_entity_poly.type
_entity_poly.pdbx_seq_one_letter_code
_entity_poly.pdbx_strand_id
1 'polypeptide(L)'
;MTSEDSFSRKTGTLLVLEGLAFTTIALIAHPLVLSRLFSLDLDSMESTQIRYIQVGFLCTGFLTLFWGFYEVLFRRPGPLILLSILCLIPVVLPFGALGFGSDPDAWAVAFTATKMHSTGEYLMSRPPGFPLFEYLSRFLTPGAGWPGLLVANLVAGIAGTLVWFLLPLRQNSNRIALLSAATLVHPLYLLGMVTGLDYIWQTLFVSLSLVLLIKGLREEEDPSVGLILLSGICLGVASGFRITSIAVLPVWIGVLFFAIPRMG
;
A
#
# COMPACT_ATOMS: atom_id res chain seq x y z
N MET A 1 34.21 -6.87 -24.88
CA MET A 1 33.37 -6.15 -23.91
C MET A 1 32.41 -5.29 -24.70
N THR A 2 31.18 -5.76 -24.85
CA THR A 2 30.15 -5.17 -25.70
C THR A 2 29.48 -3.98 -25.01
N SER A 3 28.94 -3.05 -25.79
CA SER A 3 28.33 -1.79 -25.34
C SER A 3 27.17 -1.96 -24.34
N GLU A 4 26.57 -3.14 -24.24
CA GLU A 4 25.48 -3.45 -23.29
C GLU A 4 25.94 -3.48 -21.82
N ASP A 5 27.16 -3.96 -21.54
CA ASP A 5 27.70 -4.00 -20.17
C ASP A 5 28.00 -2.59 -19.61
N SER A 6 28.34 -1.66 -20.51
CA SER A 6 28.58 -0.25 -20.19
C SER A 6 27.28 0.47 -19.82
N PHE A 7 26.20 0.19 -20.55
CA PHE A 7 24.90 0.80 -20.31
C PHE A 7 24.28 0.31 -18.99
N SER A 8 24.31 -1.00 -18.73
CA SER A 8 23.80 -1.60 -17.49
C SER A 8 24.50 -1.06 -16.23
N ARG A 9 25.83 -0.89 -16.27
CA ARG A 9 26.58 -0.29 -15.14
C ARG A 9 26.19 1.17 -14.90
N LYS A 10 26.04 1.98 -15.96
CA LYS A 10 25.64 3.39 -15.83
C LYS A 10 24.23 3.54 -15.27
N THR A 11 23.29 2.67 -15.64
CA THR A 11 21.91 2.71 -15.09
C THR A 11 21.87 2.28 -13.62
N GLY A 12 22.68 1.30 -13.21
CA GLY A 12 22.79 0.88 -11.82
C GLY A 12 23.33 1.98 -10.90
N THR A 13 24.36 2.71 -11.34
CA THR A 13 24.91 3.84 -10.56
C THR A 13 23.92 5.00 -10.45
N LEU A 14 23.14 5.28 -11.49
CA LEU A 14 22.10 6.31 -11.46
C LEU A 14 20.99 5.97 -10.45
N LEU A 15 20.59 4.70 -10.36
CA LEU A 15 19.57 4.21 -9.43
C LEU A 15 20.03 4.30 -7.96
N VAL A 16 21.32 4.09 -7.72
CA VAL A 16 21.94 4.27 -6.38
C VAL A 16 21.93 5.75 -5.99
N LEU A 17 22.19 6.65 -6.94
CA LEU A 17 22.16 8.09 -6.70
C LEU A 17 20.74 8.63 -6.51
N GLU A 18 19.77 8.14 -7.27
CA GLU A 18 18.34 8.48 -7.08
C GLU A 18 17.80 7.93 -5.77
N GLY A 19 18.17 6.70 -5.41
CA GLY A 19 17.87 6.10 -4.10
C GLY A 19 18.45 6.93 -2.97
N LEU A 20 19.74 7.28 -3.02
CA LEU A 20 20.40 8.15 -2.04
C LEU A 20 19.78 9.55 -1.96
N ALA A 21 19.37 10.13 -3.08
CA ALA A 21 18.67 11.41 -3.12
C ALA A 21 17.30 11.33 -2.41
N PHE A 22 16.55 10.25 -2.63
CA PHE A 22 15.28 10.01 -1.94
C PHE A 22 15.47 9.81 -0.44
N THR A 23 16.52 9.08 -0.02
CA THR A 23 16.86 8.92 1.41
C THR A 23 17.29 10.25 2.03
N THR A 24 18.01 11.08 1.28
CA THR A 24 18.45 12.41 1.73
C THR A 24 17.25 13.35 1.88
N ILE A 25 16.28 13.30 0.97
CA ILE A 25 15.02 14.04 1.08
C ILE A 25 14.18 13.54 2.26
N ALA A 26 14.12 12.22 2.50
CA ALA A 26 13.45 11.65 3.67
C ALA A 26 14.15 12.01 5.01
N LEU A 27 15.48 12.14 5.00
CA LEU A 27 16.30 12.63 6.12
C LEU A 27 16.18 14.15 6.33
N ILE A 28 15.91 14.93 5.28
CA ILE A 28 15.67 16.38 5.38
C ILE A 28 14.22 16.67 5.80
N ALA A 29 13.26 15.84 5.38
CA ALA A 29 11.87 15.85 5.83
C ALA A 29 11.67 15.28 7.25
N HIS A 30 12.75 15.25 8.05
CA HIS A 30 12.77 14.76 9.41
C HIS A 30 11.87 15.64 10.31
N PRO A 31 10.94 15.08 11.10
CA PRO A 31 10.03 15.88 11.90
C PRO A 31 10.69 16.70 13.01
N LEU A 32 11.93 16.39 13.46
CA LEU A 32 12.72 17.32 14.30
C LEU A 32 13.22 18.58 13.55
N VAL A 33 13.40 18.51 12.24
CA VAL A 33 13.73 19.68 11.40
C VAL A 33 12.45 20.48 11.16
N LEU A 34 11.33 19.80 10.89
CA LEU A 34 10.00 20.44 10.76
C LEU A 34 9.49 21.01 12.10
N SER A 35 9.64 20.32 13.22
CA SER A 35 9.20 20.81 14.54
C SER A 35 10.06 21.98 15.04
N ARG A 36 11.35 22.01 14.69
CA ARG A 36 12.21 23.19 14.90
C ARG A 36 11.90 24.34 13.93
N LEU A 37 11.44 24.04 12.71
CA LEU A 37 11.01 25.06 11.73
C LEU A 37 9.63 25.63 12.03
N PHE A 38 8.73 24.86 12.65
CA PHE A 38 7.31 25.22 12.84
C PHE A 38 6.88 25.38 14.30
N SER A 39 7.80 25.28 15.27
CA SER A 39 7.54 25.55 16.70
C SER A 39 6.30 24.81 17.27
N LEU A 40 6.10 23.56 16.86
CA LEU A 40 4.93 22.78 17.29
C LEU A 40 5.18 22.21 18.70
N ASP A 41 4.40 22.68 19.67
CA ASP A 41 4.33 22.14 21.04
C ASP A 41 3.47 20.87 21.00
N LEU A 42 4.13 19.72 20.84
CA LEU A 42 3.46 18.41 20.78
C LEU A 42 3.37 17.84 22.20
N ASP A 43 2.16 17.49 22.62
CA ASP A 43 1.92 16.82 23.90
C ASP A 43 2.76 15.54 24.03
N SER A 44 3.12 15.18 25.26
CA SER A 44 4.06 14.08 25.55
C SER A 44 3.68 12.73 24.90
N MET A 45 2.38 12.43 24.78
CA MET A 45 1.87 11.22 24.11
C MET A 45 2.03 11.26 22.58
N GLU A 46 1.69 12.38 21.94
CA GLU A 46 1.86 12.56 20.49
C GLU A 46 3.34 12.50 20.11
N SER A 47 4.20 13.12 20.93
CA SER A 47 5.65 13.09 20.72
C SER A 47 6.23 11.67 20.77
N THR A 48 5.60 10.77 21.54
CA THR A 48 6.04 9.39 21.70
C THR A 48 5.61 8.55 20.50
N GLN A 49 4.36 8.69 20.04
CA GLN A 49 3.88 8.02 18.82
C GLN A 49 4.69 8.44 17.60
N ILE A 50 4.99 9.74 17.46
CA ILE A 50 5.81 10.27 16.37
C ILE A 50 7.23 9.67 16.42
N ARG A 51 7.84 9.52 17.60
CA ARG A 51 9.16 8.87 17.73
C ARG A 51 9.14 7.39 17.37
N TYR A 52 8.10 6.65 17.77
CA TYR A 52 7.96 5.24 17.38
C TYR A 52 7.77 5.08 15.88
N ILE A 53 6.97 5.96 15.27
CA ILE A 53 6.83 6.06 13.83
C ILE A 53 8.22 6.33 13.21
N GLN A 54 8.94 7.36 13.65
CA GLN A 54 10.28 7.71 13.14
C GLN A 54 11.30 6.57 13.23
N VAL A 55 11.35 5.85 14.36
CA VAL A 55 12.27 4.72 14.56
C VAL A 55 11.86 3.55 13.67
N GLY A 56 10.56 3.23 13.61
CA GLY A 56 10.02 2.23 12.69
C GLY A 56 10.37 2.56 11.24
N PHE A 57 10.22 3.82 10.84
CA PHE A 57 10.61 4.33 9.52
C PHE A 57 12.09 4.18 9.22
N LEU A 58 12.97 4.56 10.16
CA LEU A 58 14.41 4.45 10.00
C LEU A 58 14.83 3.00 9.87
N CYS A 59 14.35 2.12 10.75
CA CYS A 59 14.65 0.70 10.70
C CYS A 59 14.11 0.05 9.43
N THR A 60 12.87 0.33 9.06
CA THR A 60 12.24 -0.27 7.88
C THR A 60 12.90 0.26 6.61
N GLY A 61 13.09 1.56 6.48
CA GLY A 61 13.80 2.19 5.36
C GLY A 61 15.21 1.66 5.18
N PHE A 62 15.97 1.50 6.27
CA PHE A 62 17.31 0.93 6.23
C PHE A 62 17.31 -0.53 5.79
N LEU A 63 16.36 -1.33 6.30
CA LEU A 63 16.17 -2.72 5.88
C LEU A 63 15.82 -2.80 4.39
N THR A 64 14.89 -1.97 3.88
CA THR A 64 14.54 -1.93 2.45
C THR A 64 15.64 -1.43 1.53
N LEU A 65 16.47 -0.48 1.97
CA LEU A 65 17.61 -0.02 1.19
C LEU A 65 18.69 -1.11 1.10
N PHE A 66 18.99 -1.75 2.23
CA PHE A 66 19.89 -2.89 2.28
C PHE A 66 19.35 -4.07 1.45
N TRP A 67 18.03 -4.22 1.42
CA TRP A 67 17.28 -5.22 0.68
C TRP A 67 17.29 -5.05 -0.84
N GLY A 68 16.93 -3.85 -1.31
CA GLY A 68 16.99 -3.50 -2.73
C GLY A 68 18.42 -3.62 -3.25
N PHE A 69 19.40 -3.27 -2.42
CA PHE A 69 20.80 -3.48 -2.71
C PHE A 69 21.16 -4.98 -2.82
N TYR A 70 20.67 -5.82 -1.90
CA TYR A 70 20.90 -7.26 -1.92
C TYR A 70 20.24 -7.96 -3.13
N GLU A 71 18.98 -7.66 -3.45
CA GLU A 71 18.32 -8.23 -4.63
C GLU A 71 18.94 -7.79 -5.96
N VAL A 72 19.36 -6.53 -6.05
CA VAL A 72 20.14 -6.03 -7.19
C VAL A 72 21.45 -6.81 -7.32
N LEU A 73 22.12 -7.13 -6.20
CA LEU A 73 23.35 -7.94 -6.20
C LEU A 73 23.10 -9.42 -6.57
N PHE A 74 22.04 -10.06 -6.06
CA PHE A 74 21.93 -11.53 -6.03
C PHE A 74 20.82 -12.13 -6.91
N ARG A 75 19.99 -11.32 -7.60
CA ARG A 75 19.01 -11.73 -8.64
C ARG A 75 18.06 -12.88 -8.25
N ARG A 76 17.59 -12.97 -6.99
CA ARG A 76 16.64 -14.02 -6.55
C ARG A 76 15.49 -13.44 -5.71
N PRO A 77 14.27 -13.30 -6.26
CA PRO A 77 13.17 -12.56 -5.61
C PRO A 77 12.34 -13.36 -4.57
N GLY A 78 12.43 -14.69 -4.56
CA GLY A 78 11.47 -15.55 -3.84
C GLY A 78 11.56 -15.61 -2.30
N PRO A 79 12.68 -16.09 -1.71
CA PRO A 79 12.77 -16.32 -0.26
C PRO A 79 12.79 -15.02 0.55
N LEU A 80 13.06 -13.91 -0.14
CA LEU A 80 13.29 -12.62 0.45
C LEU A 80 11.93 -11.95 0.75
N ILE A 81 10.99 -11.79 -0.18
CA ILE A 81 9.73 -11.09 0.12
C ILE A 81 9.01 -11.68 1.35
N LEU A 82 9.04 -13.01 1.48
CA LEU A 82 8.56 -13.73 2.66
C LEU A 82 9.27 -13.26 3.94
N LEU A 83 10.60 -13.18 3.93
CA LEU A 83 11.37 -12.67 5.06
C LEU A 83 11.07 -11.19 5.36
N SER A 84 10.84 -10.34 4.36
CA SER A 84 10.42 -8.94 4.58
C SER A 84 9.06 -8.86 5.28
N ILE A 85 8.08 -9.64 4.83
CA ILE A 85 6.77 -9.74 5.49
C ILE A 85 6.95 -10.22 6.95
N LEU A 86 7.77 -11.25 7.17
CA LEU A 86 8.06 -11.77 8.51
C LEU A 86 8.76 -10.74 9.41
N CYS A 87 9.67 -9.94 8.87
CA CYS A 87 10.37 -8.87 9.60
C CYS A 87 9.48 -7.67 9.91
N LEU A 88 8.41 -7.44 9.14
CA LEU A 88 7.46 -6.35 9.38
C LEU A 88 6.47 -6.65 10.49
N ILE A 89 6.07 -7.92 10.65
CA ILE A 89 5.16 -8.35 11.72
C ILE A 89 5.57 -7.79 13.09
N PRO A 90 6.82 -7.94 13.59
CA PRO A 90 7.22 -7.40 14.89
C PRO A 90 7.29 -5.88 14.94
N VAL A 91 7.46 -5.19 13.79
CA VAL A 91 7.44 -3.72 13.72
C VAL A 91 6.00 -3.22 13.85
N VAL A 92 5.05 -3.92 13.26
CA VAL A 92 3.68 -3.47 13.04
C VAL A 92 2.74 -3.92 14.18
N LEU A 93 2.98 -5.09 14.77
CA LEU A 93 2.16 -5.65 15.85
C LEU A 93 2.05 -4.76 17.10
N PRO A 94 3.13 -4.13 17.63
CA PRO A 94 3.02 -3.28 18.81
C PRO A 94 2.05 -2.11 18.62
N PHE A 95 1.95 -1.57 17.41
CA PHE A 95 1.01 -0.49 17.08
C PHE A 95 -0.41 -1.01 16.94
N GLY A 96 -0.59 -2.17 16.29
CA GLY A 96 -1.88 -2.84 16.20
C GLY A 96 -2.45 -3.26 17.55
N ALA A 97 -1.60 -3.51 18.55
CA ALA A 97 -2.02 -3.85 19.91
C ALA A 97 -2.68 -2.69 20.68
N LEU A 98 -2.64 -1.46 20.15
CA LEU A 98 -3.24 -0.27 20.76
C LEU A 98 -4.74 -0.12 20.47
N GLY A 99 -5.39 -1.15 19.92
CA GLY A 99 -6.81 -1.16 19.61
C GLY A 99 -7.10 -0.84 18.15
N PHE A 100 -8.18 -0.11 17.87
CA PHE A 100 -8.54 0.29 16.51
C PHE A 100 -7.66 1.42 15.93
N GLY A 101 -6.81 2.02 16.76
CA GLY A 101 -5.98 3.18 16.43
C GLY A 101 -6.33 4.40 17.29
N SER A 102 -5.53 5.47 17.13
CA SER A 102 -5.76 6.76 17.79
C SER A 102 -6.76 7.65 17.05
N ASP A 103 -7.06 7.33 15.79
CA ASP A 103 -8.03 8.08 14.98
C ASP A 103 -9.46 7.81 15.51
N PRO A 104 -10.21 8.85 15.93
CA PRO A 104 -11.60 8.71 16.34
C PRO A 104 -12.49 8.04 15.29
N ASP A 105 -12.18 8.20 14.00
CA ASP A 105 -12.92 7.58 12.91
C ASP A 105 -12.85 6.05 12.95
N ALA A 106 -11.72 5.49 13.39
CA ALA A 106 -11.56 4.04 13.51
C ALA A 106 -12.48 3.46 14.61
N TRP A 107 -12.65 4.21 15.70
CA TRP A 107 -13.60 3.85 16.76
C TRP A 107 -15.05 4.03 16.31
N ALA A 108 -15.35 5.08 15.54
CA ALA A 108 -16.68 5.28 14.96
C ALA A 108 -17.10 4.10 14.07
N VAL A 109 -16.18 3.58 13.25
CA VAL A 109 -16.40 2.35 12.46
C VAL A 109 -16.70 1.16 13.38
N ALA A 110 -15.93 0.96 14.44
CA ALA A 110 -16.13 -0.16 15.36
C ALA A 110 -17.48 -0.13 16.10
N PHE A 111 -17.90 1.04 16.58
CA PHE A 111 -19.20 1.22 17.23
C PHE A 111 -20.34 1.02 16.24
N THR A 112 -20.21 1.57 15.04
CA THR A 112 -21.20 1.43 13.98
C THR A 112 -21.34 -0.02 13.56
N ALA A 113 -20.22 -0.74 13.37
CA ALA A 113 -20.19 -2.16 13.07
C ALA A 113 -20.94 -3.00 14.12
N THR A 114 -20.72 -2.72 15.41
CA THR A 114 -21.41 -3.40 16.51
C THR A 114 -22.92 -3.16 16.48
N LYS A 115 -23.34 -1.92 16.16
CA LYS A 115 -24.75 -1.57 16.03
C LYS A 115 -25.38 -2.20 14.78
N MET A 116 -24.72 -2.16 13.63
CA MET A 116 -25.17 -2.83 12.41
C MET A 116 -25.33 -4.33 12.61
N HIS A 117 -24.45 -4.94 13.41
CA HIS A 117 -24.52 -6.36 13.74
C HIS A 117 -25.77 -6.69 14.56
N SER A 118 -26.11 -5.86 15.56
CA SER A 118 -27.24 -6.11 16.45
C SER A 118 -28.59 -5.70 15.86
N THR A 119 -28.67 -4.62 15.09
CA THR A 119 -29.93 -4.14 14.50
C THR A 119 -30.24 -4.77 13.15
N GLY A 120 -29.23 -5.26 12.44
CA GLY A 120 -29.37 -5.74 11.07
C GLY A 120 -29.36 -4.62 10.01
N GLU A 121 -29.55 -3.38 10.43
CA GLU A 121 -29.67 -2.20 9.58
C GLU A 121 -28.31 -1.63 9.21
N TYR A 122 -28.19 -1.10 7.99
CA TYR A 122 -27.00 -0.37 7.57
C TYR A 122 -26.94 1.00 8.25
N LEU A 123 -25.77 1.33 8.80
CA LEU A 123 -25.49 2.62 9.43
C LEU A 123 -24.14 3.10 8.92
N MET A 124 -24.09 4.35 8.48
CA MET A 124 -22.84 4.98 8.09
C MET A 124 -22.03 5.37 9.33
N SER A 125 -20.74 5.06 9.34
CA SER A 125 -19.82 5.43 10.40
C SER A 125 -19.51 6.93 10.37
N ARG A 126 -19.35 7.49 9.17
CA ARG A 126 -19.17 8.91 8.89
C ARG A 126 -19.55 9.22 7.44
N PRO A 127 -19.93 10.47 7.09
CA PRO A 127 -20.19 10.85 5.71
C PRO A 127 -18.89 11.22 4.96
N PRO A 128 -18.72 10.82 3.68
CA PRO A 128 -19.52 9.80 2.99
C PRO A 128 -19.25 8.40 3.56
N GLY A 129 -20.26 7.53 3.56
CA GLY A 129 -20.13 6.17 4.11
C GLY A 129 -19.19 5.27 3.31
N PHE A 130 -18.78 4.16 3.92
CA PHE A 130 -17.86 3.16 3.33
C PHE A 130 -18.51 1.77 3.33
N PRO A 131 -19.51 1.53 2.46
CA PRO A 131 -20.40 0.39 2.62
C PRO A 131 -19.66 -0.94 2.75
N LEU A 132 -18.68 -1.20 1.89
CA LEU A 132 -17.95 -2.48 1.92
C LEU A 132 -17.08 -2.61 3.18
N PHE A 133 -16.43 -1.54 3.61
CA PHE A 133 -15.61 -1.56 4.82
C PHE A 133 -16.46 -1.72 6.09
N GLU A 134 -17.62 -1.06 6.13
CA GLU A 134 -18.56 -1.11 7.25
C GLU A 134 -19.23 -2.49 7.35
N TYR A 135 -19.59 -3.10 6.21
CA TYR A 135 -20.07 -4.49 6.20
C TYR A 135 -18.98 -5.48 6.63
N LEU A 136 -17.75 -5.31 6.16
CA LEU A 136 -16.63 -6.12 6.62
C LEU A 136 -16.45 -5.99 8.15
N SER A 137 -16.43 -4.75 8.65
CA SER A 137 -16.28 -4.45 10.07
C SER A 137 -17.44 -4.98 10.91
N ARG A 138 -18.68 -4.97 10.40
CA ARG A 138 -19.87 -5.56 11.03
C ARG A 138 -19.68 -7.04 11.40
N PHE A 139 -18.92 -7.79 10.61
CA PHE A 139 -18.65 -9.20 10.89
C PHE A 139 -17.42 -9.37 11.79
N LEU A 140 -16.36 -8.61 11.55
CA LEU A 140 -15.08 -8.78 12.26
C LEU A 140 -15.10 -8.20 13.68
N THR A 141 -15.66 -7.01 13.86
CA THR A 141 -15.59 -6.27 15.13
C THR A 141 -16.35 -6.99 16.27
N PRO A 142 -17.60 -7.45 16.10
CA PRO A 142 -18.31 -8.14 17.17
C PRO A 142 -17.74 -9.53 17.47
N GLY A 143 -17.23 -10.23 16.45
CA GLY A 143 -16.72 -11.60 16.61
C GLY A 143 -15.30 -11.66 17.19
N ALA A 144 -14.44 -10.72 16.80
CA ALA A 144 -13.01 -10.79 17.09
C ALA A 144 -12.42 -9.45 17.57
N GLY A 145 -13.22 -8.39 17.74
CA GLY A 145 -12.75 -7.09 18.23
C GLY A 145 -11.76 -6.40 17.29
N TRP A 146 -10.90 -5.56 17.88
CA TRP A 146 -9.80 -4.92 17.15
C TRP A 146 -8.79 -5.92 16.57
N PRO A 147 -8.47 -7.09 17.19
CA PRO A 147 -7.58 -8.06 16.56
C PRO A 147 -8.09 -8.58 15.22
N GLY A 148 -9.41 -8.82 15.11
CA GLY A 148 -10.00 -9.30 13.86
C GLY A 148 -9.82 -8.31 12.70
N LEU A 149 -10.08 -7.03 12.96
CA LEU A 149 -9.91 -5.97 11.96
C LEU A 149 -8.44 -5.73 11.63
N LEU A 150 -7.54 -5.78 12.63
CA LEU A 150 -6.09 -5.71 12.43
C LEU A 150 -5.61 -6.82 11.49
N VAL A 151 -5.97 -8.07 11.75
CA VAL A 151 -5.58 -9.20 10.90
C VAL A 151 -6.09 -9.02 9.48
N ALA A 152 -7.33 -8.58 9.31
CA ALA A 152 -7.91 -8.31 8.00
C ALA A 152 -7.15 -7.21 7.24
N ASN A 153 -6.78 -6.12 7.92
CA ASN A 153 -6.01 -5.02 7.33
C ASN A 153 -4.57 -5.41 7.00
N LEU A 154 -3.92 -6.23 7.85
CA LEU A 154 -2.60 -6.81 7.56
C LEU A 154 -2.65 -7.70 6.31
N VAL A 155 -3.65 -8.57 6.20
CA VAL A 155 -3.85 -9.43 5.03
C VAL A 155 -4.09 -8.59 3.77
N ALA A 156 -4.92 -7.56 3.85
CA ALA A 156 -5.18 -6.65 2.74
C ALA A 156 -3.91 -5.89 2.30
N GLY A 157 -3.10 -5.42 3.25
CA GLY A 157 -1.83 -4.74 2.95
C GLY A 157 -0.76 -5.65 2.37
N ILE A 158 -0.66 -6.89 2.87
CA ILE A 158 0.23 -7.89 2.28
C ILE A 158 -0.23 -8.23 0.86
N ALA A 159 -1.53 -8.48 0.67
CA ALA A 159 -2.09 -8.74 -0.65
C ALA A 159 -1.83 -7.56 -1.61
N GLY A 160 -2.04 -6.32 -1.16
CA GLY A 160 -1.83 -5.12 -1.98
C GLY A 160 -0.37 -4.91 -2.36
N THR A 161 0.56 -5.34 -1.51
CA THR A 161 1.99 -5.40 -1.82
C THR A 161 2.27 -6.48 -2.88
N LEU A 162 1.66 -7.65 -2.76
CA LEU A 162 1.90 -8.78 -3.67
C LEU A 162 1.30 -8.58 -5.07
N VAL A 163 0.27 -7.73 -5.20
CA VAL A 163 -0.38 -7.41 -6.48
C VAL A 163 0.63 -6.95 -7.54
N TRP A 164 1.67 -6.22 -7.16
CA TRP A 164 2.68 -5.71 -8.09
C TRP A 164 3.43 -6.84 -8.83
N PHE A 165 3.56 -8.03 -8.23
CA PHE A 165 4.16 -9.20 -8.88
C PHE A 165 3.34 -9.77 -10.04
N LEU A 166 2.09 -9.35 -10.21
CA LEU A 166 1.25 -9.74 -11.34
C LEU A 166 1.55 -8.93 -12.61
N LEU A 167 2.38 -7.88 -12.53
CA LEU A 167 2.76 -7.08 -13.69
C LEU A 167 3.62 -7.86 -14.69
N PRO A 168 3.31 -7.83 -16.00
CA PRO A 168 4.05 -8.56 -17.03
C PRO A 168 5.33 -7.82 -17.46
N LEU A 169 6.23 -7.47 -16.53
CA LEU A 169 7.52 -6.87 -16.87
C LEU A 169 8.56 -7.96 -17.14
N ARG A 170 8.50 -8.56 -18.33
CA ARG A 170 9.36 -9.67 -18.81
C ARG A 170 10.88 -9.44 -18.66
N GLN A 171 11.34 -8.22 -18.39
CA GLN A 171 12.78 -7.89 -18.29
C GLN A 171 13.18 -7.14 -17.02
N ASN A 172 12.33 -7.00 -16.00
CA ASN A 172 12.66 -6.18 -14.82
C ASN A 172 12.03 -6.68 -13.50
N SER A 173 12.26 -7.96 -13.18
CA SER A 173 11.87 -8.55 -11.88
C SER A 173 12.32 -7.70 -10.69
N ASN A 174 13.53 -7.12 -10.78
CA ASN A 174 14.09 -6.28 -9.71
C ASN A 174 13.33 -4.97 -9.53
N ARG A 175 12.76 -4.39 -10.61
CA ARG A 175 11.95 -3.16 -10.49
C ARG A 175 10.60 -3.45 -9.86
N ILE A 176 9.99 -4.59 -10.19
CA ILE A 176 8.74 -5.04 -9.55
C ILE A 176 9.00 -5.31 -8.07
N ALA A 177 10.07 -6.02 -7.74
CA ALA A 177 10.46 -6.28 -6.36
C ALA A 177 10.70 -4.96 -5.60
N LEU A 178 11.39 -3.99 -6.21
CA LEU A 178 11.62 -2.68 -5.63
C LEU A 178 10.32 -1.89 -5.42
N LEU A 179 9.40 -1.89 -6.39
CA LEU A 179 8.08 -1.24 -6.26
C LEU A 179 7.25 -1.87 -5.13
N SER A 180 7.26 -3.20 -5.05
CA SER A 180 6.58 -3.95 -4.01
C SER A 180 7.16 -3.63 -2.64
N ALA A 181 8.48 -3.68 -2.52
CA ALA A 181 9.20 -3.36 -1.29
C ALA A 181 8.97 -1.91 -0.88
N ALA A 182 9.06 -0.95 -1.82
CA ALA A 182 8.80 0.47 -1.58
C ALA A 182 7.37 0.73 -1.08
N THR A 183 6.38 0.03 -1.65
CA THR A 183 4.98 0.09 -1.18
C THR A 183 4.87 -0.41 0.25
N LEU A 184 5.43 -1.59 0.51
CA LEU A 184 5.34 -2.27 1.79
C LEU A 184 5.95 -1.45 2.94
N VAL A 185 7.06 -0.78 2.69
CA VAL A 185 7.74 0.05 3.69
C VAL A 185 7.24 1.49 3.72
N HIS A 186 6.28 1.82 2.85
CA HIS A 186 5.73 3.15 2.82
C HIS A 186 4.99 3.41 4.14
N PRO A 187 5.35 4.45 4.89
CA PRO A 187 4.79 4.71 6.22
C PRO A 187 3.27 4.87 6.28
N LEU A 188 2.66 5.59 5.34
CA LEU A 188 1.21 5.73 5.30
C LEU A 188 0.54 4.39 4.99
N TYR A 189 1.25 3.50 4.28
CA TYR A 189 0.78 2.16 3.99
C TYR A 189 0.82 1.28 5.24
N LEU A 190 1.95 1.28 5.95
CA LEU A 190 2.10 0.60 7.24
C LEU A 190 1.11 1.11 8.29
N LEU A 191 0.89 2.42 8.36
CA LEU A 191 -0.12 3.01 9.23
C LEU A 191 -1.53 2.54 8.84
N GLY A 192 -1.83 2.50 7.53
CA GLY A 192 -3.09 1.95 7.01
C GLY A 192 -3.29 0.47 7.35
N MET A 193 -2.21 -0.30 7.47
CA MET A 193 -2.28 -1.72 7.85
C MET A 193 -2.62 -1.94 9.34
N VAL A 194 -2.35 -0.97 10.22
CA VAL A 194 -2.60 -1.09 11.68
C VAL A 194 -3.78 -0.28 12.19
N THR A 195 -4.29 0.64 11.38
CA THR A 195 -5.45 1.45 11.72
C THR A 195 -6.72 0.74 11.26
N GLY A 196 -7.78 0.79 12.06
CA GLY A 196 -9.09 0.20 11.75
C GLY A 196 -9.88 1.00 10.71
N LEU A 197 -9.24 1.37 9.61
CA LEU A 197 -9.76 2.23 8.55
C LEU A 197 -9.70 1.56 7.17
N ASP A 198 -10.38 2.18 6.22
CA ASP A 198 -10.67 1.67 4.87
C ASP A 198 -9.51 1.85 3.85
N TYR A 199 -8.49 2.64 4.19
CA TYR A 199 -7.41 3.04 3.26
C TYR A 199 -6.69 1.86 2.61
N ILE A 200 -6.40 0.81 3.37
CA ILE A 200 -5.60 -0.32 2.88
C ILE A 200 -6.39 -1.15 1.87
N TRP A 201 -7.70 -1.30 2.10
CA TRP A 201 -8.62 -1.99 1.20
C TRP A 201 -8.81 -1.22 -0.11
N GLN A 202 -9.02 0.10 -0.02
CA GLN A 202 -9.01 0.97 -1.19
C GLN A 202 -7.73 0.78 -2.00
N THR A 203 -6.56 0.85 -1.34
CA THR A 203 -5.28 0.78 -2.02
C THR A 203 -5.06 -0.57 -2.70
N LEU A 204 -5.40 -1.68 -2.03
CA LEU A 204 -5.37 -3.03 -2.60
C LEU A 204 -6.15 -3.10 -3.91
N PHE A 205 -7.42 -2.67 -3.89
CA PHE A 205 -8.29 -2.82 -5.06
C PHE A 205 -7.98 -1.83 -6.18
N VAL A 206 -7.51 -0.62 -5.86
CA VAL A 206 -6.99 0.32 -6.88
C VAL A 206 -5.74 -0.26 -7.56
N SER A 207 -4.77 -0.75 -6.79
CA SER A 207 -3.57 -1.37 -7.35
C SER A 207 -3.91 -2.59 -8.20
N LEU A 208 -4.81 -3.45 -7.72
CA LEU A 208 -5.25 -4.64 -8.46
C LEU A 208 -5.95 -4.24 -9.78
N SER A 209 -6.82 -3.24 -9.74
CA SER A 209 -7.47 -2.71 -10.94
C SER A 209 -6.46 -2.28 -11.99
N LEU A 210 -5.47 -1.47 -11.60
CA LEU A 210 -4.43 -0.98 -12.53
C LEU A 210 -3.58 -2.11 -13.09
N VAL A 211 -3.16 -3.07 -12.25
CA VAL A 211 -2.34 -4.19 -12.70
C VAL A 211 -3.10 -5.10 -13.67
N LEU A 212 -4.37 -5.39 -13.39
CA LEU A 212 -5.22 -6.17 -14.29
C LEU A 212 -5.49 -5.44 -15.60
N LEU A 213 -5.69 -4.12 -15.57
CA LEU A 213 -5.83 -3.30 -16.78
C LEU A 213 -4.59 -3.40 -17.66
N ILE A 214 -3.41 -3.15 -17.08
CA ILE A 214 -2.13 -3.22 -17.81
C ILE A 214 -1.89 -4.63 -18.35
N LYS A 215 -2.20 -5.66 -17.56
CA LYS A 215 -2.04 -7.05 -17.99
C LYS A 215 -2.96 -7.40 -19.16
N GLY A 216 -4.24 -7.04 -19.05
CA GLY A 216 -5.22 -7.27 -20.12
C GLY A 216 -4.90 -6.55 -21.42
N LEU A 217 -4.29 -5.36 -21.35
CA LEU A 217 -3.91 -4.58 -22.54
C LEU A 217 -2.58 -4.99 -23.18
N ARG A 218 -1.73 -5.74 -22.48
CA ARG A 218 -0.38 -6.15 -22.94
C ARG A 218 -0.30 -7.58 -23.45
N GLU A 219 -1.42 -8.27 -23.53
CA GLU A 219 -1.47 -9.64 -24.04
C GLU A 219 -1.15 -9.63 -25.54
N GLU A 220 -0.22 -10.48 -25.98
CA GLU A 220 0.49 -10.35 -27.27
C GLU A 220 -0.39 -10.58 -28.50
N GLU A 221 -1.44 -11.37 -28.36
CA GLU A 221 -2.33 -11.73 -29.47
C GLU A 221 -3.56 -10.81 -29.53
N ASP A 222 -4.25 -10.62 -28.41
CA ASP A 222 -5.42 -9.73 -28.32
C ASP A 222 -5.63 -9.23 -26.88
N PRO A 223 -6.13 -7.99 -26.68
CA PRO A 223 -6.47 -7.50 -25.36
C PRO A 223 -7.53 -8.39 -24.68
N SER A 224 -7.22 -8.91 -23.49
CA SER A 224 -8.17 -9.72 -22.73
C SER A 224 -9.27 -8.86 -22.12
N VAL A 225 -10.42 -8.86 -22.79
CA VAL A 225 -11.65 -8.20 -22.35
C VAL A 225 -12.02 -8.64 -20.93
N GLY A 226 -11.81 -9.92 -20.58
CA GLY A 226 -12.08 -10.43 -19.24
C GLY A 226 -11.24 -9.75 -18.16
N LEU A 227 -9.93 -9.54 -18.39
CA LEU A 227 -9.05 -8.85 -17.45
C LEU A 227 -9.39 -7.36 -17.34
N ILE A 228 -9.78 -6.72 -18.45
CA ILE A 228 -10.20 -5.31 -18.46
C ILE A 228 -11.50 -5.13 -17.67
N LEU A 229 -12.48 -6.02 -17.85
CA LEU A 229 -13.73 -6.00 -17.09
C LEU A 229 -13.48 -6.25 -15.60
N LEU A 230 -12.67 -7.25 -15.27
CA LEU A 230 -12.31 -7.52 -13.87
C LEU A 230 -11.59 -6.34 -13.22
N SER A 231 -10.73 -5.65 -13.98
CA SER A 231 -10.08 -4.42 -13.59
C SER A 231 -11.11 -3.32 -13.24
N GLY A 232 -12.14 -3.12 -14.07
CA GLY A 232 -13.22 -2.17 -13.79
C GLY A 232 -14.04 -2.55 -12.56
N ILE A 233 -14.34 -3.84 -12.38
CA ILE A 233 -15.00 -4.36 -11.16
C ILE A 233 -14.15 -4.07 -9.92
N CYS A 234 -12.84 -4.31 -9.97
CA CYS A 234 -11.94 -4.00 -8.86
C CYS A 234 -11.95 -2.50 -8.51
N LEU A 235 -11.99 -1.62 -9.51
CA LEU A 235 -12.12 -0.17 -9.26
C LEU A 235 -13.46 0.17 -8.61
N GLY A 236 -14.56 -0.44 -9.04
CA GLY A 236 -15.87 -0.29 -8.41
C GLY A 236 -15.91 -0.79 -6.97
N VAL A 237 -15.25 -1.93 -6.69
CA VAL A 237 -15.06 -2.44 -5.32
C VAL A 237 -14.24 -1.46 -4.50
N ALA A 238 -13.15 -0.88 -5.03
CA ALA A 238 -12.39 0.15 -4.35
C ALA A 238 -13.26 1.38 -4.00
N SER A 239 -14.18 1.77 -4.88
CA SER A 239 -15.16 2.84 -4.62
C SER A 239 -16.11 2.51 -3.48
N GLY A 240 -16.44 1.24 -3.28
CA GLY A 240 -17.26 0.77 -2.14
C GLY A 240 -16.51 0.77 -0.81
N PHE A 241 -15.19 0.67 -0.82
CA PHE A 241 -14.35 0.92 0.36
C PHE A 241 -14.14 2.42 0.59
N ARG A 242 -13.96 3.20 -0.48
CA ARG A 242 -13.85 4.67 -0.40
C ARG A 242 -14.26 5.33 -1.70
N ILE A 243 -15.25 6.21 -1.66
CA ILE A 243 -15.79 6.88 -2.86
C ILE A 243 -14.74 7.71 -3.60
N THR A 244 -13.70 8.18 -2.90
CA THR A 244 -12.59 8.93 -3.51
C THR A 244 -11.83 8.11 -4.56
N SER A 245 -11.94 6.79 -4.56
CA SER A 245 -11.37 5.93 -5.62
C SER A 245 -11.91 6.23 -7.00
N ILE A 246 -13.10 6.84 -7.11
CA ILE A 246 -13.67 7.28 -8.38
C ILE A 246 -12.75 8.31 -9.07
N ALA A 247 -11.95 9.07 -8.31
CA ALA A 247 -10.98 10.01 -8.87
C ALA A 247 -9.90 9.32 -9.74
N VAL A 248 -9.73 8.00 -9.64
CA VAL A 248 -8.81 7.22 -10.48
C VAL A 248 -9.42 6.92 -11.86
N LEU A 249 -10.74 7.03 -12.02
CA LEU A 249 -11.44 6.69 -13.26
C LEU A 249 -10.91 7.42 -14.50
N PRO A 250 -10.59 8.74 -14.47
CA PRO A 250 -10.02 9.41 -15.65
C PRO A 250 -8.67 8.83 -16.08
N VAL A 251 -7.81 8.46 -15.12
CA VAL A 251 -6.52 7.80 -15.41
C VAL A 251 -6.77 6.42 -16.00
N TRP A 252 -7.68 5.67 -15.41
CA TRP A 252 -8.06 4.34 -15.88
C TRP A 252 -8.59 4.36 -17.32
N ILE A 253 -9.50 5.29 -17.63
CA ILE A 253 -10.05 5.50 -18.97
C ILE A 253 -8.95 5.97 -19.93
N GLY A 254 -8.09 6.89 -19.50
CA GLY A 254 -6.94 7.36 -20.29
C GLY A 254 -6.02 6.20 -20.71
N VAL A 255 -5.66 5.33 -19.77
CA VAL A 255 -4.85 4.14 -20.06
C VAL A 255 -5.53 3.26 -21.11
N LEU A 256 -6.84 3.04 -20.99
CA LEU A 256 -7.59 2.24 -21.96
C LEU A 256 -7.56 2.87 -23.37
N PHE A 257 -7.75 4.18 -23.49
CA PHE A 257 -7.73 4.88 -24.79
C PHE A 257 -6.34 4.96 -25.44
N PHE A 258 -5.29 5.15 -24.65
CA PHE A 258 -3.93 5.33 -25.19
C PHE A 258 -3.20 4.01 -25.45
N ALA A 259 -3.57 2.94 -24.74
CA ALA A 259 -2.89 1.65 -24.85
C ALA A 259 -3.50 0.72 -25.91
N ILE A 260 -4.77 0.87 -26.27
CA ILE A 260 -5.35 0.13 -27.40
C ILE A 260 -4.80 0.77 -28.68
N PRO A 261 -3.94 0.08 -29.46
CA PRO A 261 -3.54 0.58 -30.76
C PRO A 261 -4.82 0.79 -31.57
N ARG A 262 -4.95 1.93 -32.27
CA ARG A 262 -6.03 2.13 -33.23
C ARG A 262 -5.92 1.01 -34.25
N MET A 263 -6.72 -0.03 -34.09
CA MET A 263 -6.88 -1.10 -35.06
C MET A 263 -7.50 -0.44 -36.29
N GLY A 264 -6.63 -0.07 -37.23
CA GLY A 264 -6.98 0.42 -38.56
C GLY A 264 -6.79 -0.68 -39.57
#